data_AF-A0A4P5VBR1-F1
#
_entry.id   AF-A0A4P5VBR1-F1
#
_cell.length_a   1.000
_cell.length_b   1.000
_cell.length_c   1.000
_cell.angle_alpha   90.00
_cell.angle_beta   90.00
_cell.angle_gamma   90.00
#
_symmetry.space_group_name_H-M   'P 1'
#
loop_
_entity.id
_entity.type
_entity.pdbx_description
1 polymer ?
#
loop_
_entity_poly.entity_id
_entity_poly.type
_entity_poly.pdbx_seq_one_letter_code
_entity_poly.pdbx_strand_id
1 'polypeptide(L)'
;MLRVSLAALALATPLLSAAAPAQPTAGCPKPQPGRFAVMGTGSRGQGVATTPTAQLLEERWLPDGSLRGTVAERQGRRERSGSYSGSLRLSPNCVVQLERRLPWGVERSEVVIDGRGRPLYSINRSPGAVISSRWLPMAKGSCNVDQLNGLVLSHQTGLSWQGNAWVPNAVVQREQWRSGSVEGIALMSTNGMGETARYSGSLKLDPGSCWGALQERDSLGVSYSYRALVVNGHKQAGARGYFYVQRDPNDLTVGWLVRD
;
A
#
# COMPACT_ATOMS: atom_id res chain seq x y z
N MET A 1 -21.86 26.87 -87.54
CA MET A 1 -21.04 26.47 -86.38
C MET A 1 -21.78 26.89 -85.11
N LEU A 2 -22.51 25.95 -84.50
CA LEU A 2 -23.38 26.20 -83.36
C LEU A 2 -22.75 25.53 -82.12
N ARG A 3 -22.54 26.30 -81.06
CA ARG A 3 -22.10 25.83 -79.73
C ARG A 3 -23.29 25.20 -79.01
N VAL A 4 -23.14 23.99 -78.49
CA VAL A 4 -23.98 23.47 -77.41
C VAL A 4 -23.06 22.96 -76.32
N SER A 5 -23.02 23.71 -75.21
CA SER A 5 -22.33 23.34 -73.98
C SER A 5 -23.26 22.45 -73.16
N LEU A 6 -22.86 21.21 -72.87
CA LEU A 6 -23.50 20.40 -71.82
C LEU A 6 -22.90 20.77 -70.46
N ALA A 7 -23.73 21.36 -69.60
CA ALA A 7 -23.42 21.57 -68.19
C ALA A 7 -23.58 20.26 -67.42
N ALA A 8 -22.51 19.81 -66.76
CA ALA A 8 -22.55 18.69 -65.83
C ALA A 8 -23.10 19.17 -64.47
N LEU A 9 -24.24 18.64 -64.04
CA LEU A 9 -24.74 18.82 -62.67
C LEU A 9 -23.90 17.99 -61.69
N ALA A 10 -23.16 18.67 -60.82
CA ALA A 10 -22.56 18.05 -59.65
C ALA A 10 -23.63 17.91 -58.55
N LEU A 11 -24.02 16.68 -58.25
CA LEU A 11 -24.87 16.34 -57.09
C LEU A 11 -24.01 16.41 -55.83
N ALA A 12 -24.20 17.47 -55.03
CA ALA A 12 -23.66 17.56 -53.68
C ALA A 12 -24.51 16.68 -52.75
N THR A 13 -23.95 15.56 -52.29
CA THR A 13 -24.55 14.75 -51.23
C THR A 13 -24.31 15.43 -49.87
N PRO A 14 -25.34 15.66 -49.05
CA PRO A 14 -25.15 16.19 -47.71
C PRO A 14 -24.51 15.12 -46.84
N LEU A 15 -23.31 15.41 -46.32
CA LEU A 15 -22.72 14.67 -45.21
C LEU A 15 -23.61 14.89 -43.98
N LEU A 16 -24.47 13.90 -43.71
CA LEU A 16 -25.12 13.75 -42.42
C LEU A 16 -24.01 13.55 -41.37
N SER A 17 -23.71 14.61 -40.61
CA SER A 17 -22.96 14.51 -39.36
C SER A 17 -23.71 13.56 -38.43
N ALA A 18 -23.29 12.30 -38.40
CA ALA A 18 -23.64 11.39 -37.33
C ALA A 18 -23.04 11.98 -36.05
N ALA A 19 -23.88 12.60 -35.23
CA ALA A 19 -23.50 12.97 -33.87
C ALA A 19 -22.98 11.70 -33.19
N ALA A 20 -21.71 11.71 -32.79
CA ALA A 20 -21.16 10.65 -31.97
C ALA A 20 -22.09 10.48 -30.75
N PRO A 21 -22.46 9.23 -30.38
CA PRO A 21 -23.27 9.02 -29.19
C PRO A 21 -22.55 9.69 -28.02
N ALA A 22 -23.24 10.60 -27.34
CA ALA A 22 -22.74 11.23 -26.13
C ALA A 22 -22.30 10.11 -25.19
N GLN A 23 -21.00 10.00 -24.94
CA GLN A 23 -20.50 9.08 -23.92
C GLN A 23 -21.18 9.49 -22.61
N PRO A 24 -21.79 8.55 -21.86
CA PRO A 24 -22.31 8.89 -20.55
C PRO A 24 -21.17 9.52 -19.76
N THR A 25 -21.39 10.72 -19.23
CA THR A 25 -20.49 11.35 -18.28
C THR A 25 -20.49 10.46 -17.04
N ALA A 26 -19.59 9.47 -17.03
CA ALA A 26 -19.47 8.54 -15.92
C ALA A 26 -19.09 9.35 -14.69
N GLY A 27 -20.06 9.57 -13.79
CA GLY A 27 -19.81 10.20 -12.51
C GLY A 27 -18.73 9.44 -11.74
N CYS A 28 -18.02 10.13 -10.84
CA CYS A 28 -16.96 9.52 -10.07
C CYS A 28 -17.44 8.24 -9.34
N PRO A 29 -16.66 7.15 -9.35
CA PRO A 29 -16.99 5.95 -8.59
C PRO A 29 -17.20 6.29 -7.11
N LYS A 30 -18.28 5.76 -6.52
CA LYS A 30 -18.51 5.93 -5.08
C LYS A 30 -17.45 5.17 -4.29
N PRO A 31 -16.83 5.77 -3.26
CA PRO A 31 -15.89 5.06 -2.39
C PRO A 31 -16.52 3.81 -1.80
N GLN A 32 -15.86 2.66 -1.94
CA GLN A 32 -16.38 1.40 -1.46
C GLN A 32 -16.12 1.24 0.05
N PRO A 33 -17.15 1.06 0.90
CA PRO A 33 -16.95 0.71 2.30
C PRO A 33 -16.25 -0.65 2.43
N GLY A 34 -15.33 -0.77 3.38
CA GLY A 34 -14.49 -1.96 3.48
C GLY A 34 -13.42 -1.86 4.54
N ARG A 35 -12.64 -2.94 4.67
CA ARG A 35 -11.42 -2.99 5.49
C ARG A 35 -10.23 -3.07 4.54
N PHE A 36 -9.20 -2.30 4.82
CA PHE A 36 -8.05 -2.13 3.96
C PHE A 36 -6.76 -2.20 4.80
N ALA A 37 -5.78 -2.88 4.25
CA ALA A 37 -4.41 -2.78 4.71
C ALA A 37 -3.72 -1.69 3.89
N VAL A 38 -2.95 -0.82 4.54
CA VAL A 38 -2.24 0.27 3.91
C VAL A 38 -0.77 0.19 4.30
N MET A 39 0.11 0.29 3.31
CA MET A 39 1.55 0.33 3.49
C MET A 39 2.06 1.64 2.91
N GLY A 40 2.65 2.49 3.73
CA GLY A 40 3.15 3.81 3.35
C GLY A 40 4.64 3.97 3.62
N THR A 41 5.33 4.65 2.72
CA THR A 41 6.77 4.90 2.79
C THR A 41 7.09 6.31 2.30
N GLY A 42 8.15 6.90 2.83
CA GLY A 42 8.63 8.22 2.41
C GLY A 42 9.38 8.94 3.51
N SER A 43 9.09 10.23 3.73
CA SER A 43 9.76 11.04 4.74
C SER A 43 8.84 12.07 5.38
N ARG A 44 9.24 12.55 6.56
CA ARG A 44 8.63 13.67 7.27
C ARG A 44 9.68 14.67 7.73
N GLY A 45 9.34 15.95 7.78
CA GLY A 45 10.24 17.04 8.13
C GLY A 45 10.27 18.13 7.06
N GLN A 46 11.13 19.13 7.24
CA GLN A 46 11.30 20.24 6.30
C GLN A 46 12.80 20.45 5.99
N GLY A 47 13.11 20.77 4.73
CA GLY A 47 14.46 21.03 4.28
C GLY A 47 15.41 19.83 4.46
N VAL A 48 16.60 20.09 5.00
CA VAL A 48 17.63 19.06 5.24
C VAL A 48 17.33 18.13 6.42
N ALA A 49 16.36 18.49 7.28
CA ALA A 49 15.97 17.71 8.44
C ALA A 49 14.80 16.75 8.13
N THR A 50 14.91 15.99 7.03
CA THR A 50 13.93 14.96 6.70
C THR A 50 14.26 13.66 7.41
N THR A 51 13.24 13.07 8.02
CA THR A 51 13.31 11.79 8.72
C THR A 51 12.56 10.76 7.88
N PRO A 52 13.23 9.68 7.44
CA PRO A 52 12.55 8.60 6.75
C PRO A 52 11.40 8.03 7.56
N THR A 53 10.30 7.69 6.89
CA THR A 53 9.08 7.26 7.54
C THR A 53 8.50 6.05 6.82
N ALA A 54 8.12 5.04 7.60
CA ALA A 54 7.37 3.89 7.14
C ALA A 54 6.13 3.71 8.04
N GLN A 55 5.00 3.35 7.45
CA GLN A 55 3.76 3.17 8.19
C GLN A 55 2.93 2.00 7.65
N LEU A 56 2.33 1.28 8.56
CA LEU A 56 1.29 0.31 8.28
C LEU A 56 -0.01 0.79 8.92
N LEU A 57 -1.11 0.65 8.20
CA LEU A 57 -2.44 0.93 8.72
C LEU A 57 -3.38 -0.23 8.40
N GLU A 58 -4.24 -0.55 9.35
CA GLU A 58 -5.48 -1.28 9.11
C GLU A 58 -6.60 -0.25 9.21
N GLU A 59 -7.20 0.09 8.07
CA GLU A 59 -8.22 1.13 7.97
C GLU A 59 -9.57 0.55 7.54
N ARG A 60 -10.64 1.04 8.15
CA ARG A 60 -12.02 0.68 7.80
C ARG A 60 -12.79 1.92 7.36
N TRP A 61 -13.26 1.89 6.11
CA TRP A 61 -14.19 2.88 5.57
C TRP A 61 -15.62 2.44 5.87
N LEU A 62 -16.42 3.35 6.43
CA LEU A 62 -17.80 3.11 6.82
C LEU A 62 -18.77 3.74 5.80
N PRO A 63 -20.01 3.22 5.68
CA PRO A 63 -20.98 3.70 4.69
C PRO A 63 -21.37 5.18 4.84
N ASP A 64 -21.24 5.74 6.04
CA ASP A 64 -21.54 7.14 6.37
C ASP A 64 -20.38 8.10 6.02
N GLY A 65 -19.28 7.61 5.47
CA GLY A 65 -18.08 8.41 5.17
C GLY A 65 -17.17 8.64 6.38
N SER A 66 -17.46 8.04 7.53
CA SER A 66 -16.49 7.98 8.63
C SER A 66 -15.47 6.86 8.38
N LEU A 67 -14.31 6.97 9.04
CA LEU A 67 -13.31 5.92 9.04
C LEU A 67 -12.73 5.71 10.44
N ARG A 68 -12.17 4.53 10.65
CA ARG A 68 -11.43 4.16 11.86
C ARG A 68 -10.33 3.20 11.51
N GLY A 69 -9.27 3.17 12.32
CA GLY A 69 -8.20 2.23 12.09
C GLY A 69 -7.17 2.19 13.21
N THR A 70 -6.16 1.38 12.97
CA THR A 70 -4.96 1.26 13.79
C THR A 70 -3.75 1.51 12.90
N VAL A 71 -2.74 2.19 13.45
CA VAL A 71 -1.49 2.51 12.75
C VAL A 71 -0.30 2.00 13.56
N ALA A 72 0.72 1.52 12.86
CA ALA A 72 2.07 1.36 13.36
C ALA A 72 3.00 2.16 12.43
N GLU A 73 3.77 3.09 12.99
CA GLU A 73 4.64 3.99 12.24
C GLU A 73 6.05 3.95 12.82
N ARG A 74 7.03 3.99 11.93
CA ARG A 74 8.42 4.25 12.23
C ARG A 74 8.85 5.55 11.59
N GLN A 75 9.41 6.44 12.38
CA GLN A 75 10.06 7.67 11.94
C GLN A 75 11.54 7.61 12.31
N GLY A 76 12.35 7.31 11.31
CA GLY A 76 13.74 6.92 11.47
C GLY A 76 13.83 5.79 12.50
N ARG A 77 14.45 6.10 13.65
CA ARG A 77 14.75 5.16 14.73
C ARG A 77 13.63 5.05 15.78
N ARG A 78 12.55 5.84 15.67
CA ARG A 78 11.46 5.88 16.66
C ARG A 78 10.22 5.16 16.15
N GLU A 79 9.63 4.32 17.00
CA GLU A 79 8.36 3.64 16.75
C GLU A 79 7.23 4.34 17.50
N ARG A 80 6.04 4.37 16.88
CA ARG A 80 4.79 4.73 17.56
C ARG A 80 3.62 4.00 16.93
N SER A 81 2.57 3.79 17.70
CA SER A 81 1.36 3.13 17.23
C SER A 81 0.14 3.66 17.97
N GLY A 82 -1.03 3.40 17.42
CA GLY A 82 -2.28 3.73 18.09
C GLY A 82 -3.50 3.59 17.20
N SER A 83 -4.66 3.76 17.81
CA SER A 83 -5.93 3.78 17.09
C SER A 83 -6.28 5.20 16.68
N TYR A 84 -7.05 5.34 15.60
CA TYR A 84 -7.49 6.63 15.08
C TYR A 84 -8.90 6.55 14.51
N SER A 85 -9.51 7.73 14.37
CA SER A 85 -10.79 7.94 13.67
C SER A 85 -10.63 9.02 12.63
N GLY A 86 -11.61 9.19 11.76
CA GLY A 86 -11.52 10.19 10.71
C GLY A 86 -12.75 10.23 9.81
N SER A 87 -12.56 10.88 8.67
CA SER A 87 -13.59 11.00 7.63
C SER A 87 -12.99 10.92 6.25
N LEU A 88 -13.81 10.49 5.29
CA LEU A 88 -13.52 10.48 3.87
C LEU A 88 -14.54 11.31 3.10
N ARG A 89 -14.10 11.97 2.04
CA ARG A 89 -14.96 12.70 1.11
C ARG A 89 -14.50 12.48 -0.32
N LEU A 90 -15.43 12.19 -1.22
CA LEU A 90 -15.14 12.16 -2.65
C LEU A 90 -15.00 13.60 -3.16
N SER A 91 -13.87 13.91 -3.79
CA SER A 91 -13.63 15.20 -4.43
C SER A 91 -14.20 15.22 -5.86
N PRO A 92 -14.34 16.42 -6.47
CA PRO A 92 -14.76 16.55 -7.87
C PRO A 92 -13.82 15.87 -8.88
N ASN A 93 -12.55 15.62 -8.50
CA ASN A 93 -11.53 15.01 -9.36
C ASN A 93 -11.51 13.47 -9.26
N CYS A 94 -12.57 12.86 -8.75
CA CYS A 94 -12.70 11.42 -8.55
C CYS A 94 -11.60 10.78 -7.68
N VAL A 95 -11.00 11.58 -6.78
CA VAL A 95 -10.11 11.11 -5.71
C VAL A 95 -10.78 11.28 -4.35
N VAL A 96 -10.47 10.39 -3.42
CA VAL A 96 -10.98 10.44 -2.04
C VAL A 96 -10.02 11.24 -1.18
N GLN A 97 -10.53 12.28 -0.54
CA GLN A 97 -9.82 13.03 0.49
C GLN A 97 -10.09 12.38 1.84
N LEU A 98 -9.02 12.02 2.55
CA LEU A 98 -9.08 11.46 3.89
C LEU A 98 -8.52 12.45 4.90
N GLU A 99 -9.19 12.57 6.03
CA GLU A 99 -8.66 13.18 7.24
C GLU A 99 -8.64 12.13 8.36
N ARG A 100 -7.46 11.88 8.92
CA ARG A 100 -7.24 10.98 10.07
C ARG A 100 -6.89 11.79 11.31
N ARG A 101 -7.53 11.51 12.43
CA ARG A 101 -7.22 12.03 13.76
C ARG A 101 -6.41 10.98 14.52
N LEU A 102 -5.09 11.05 14.34
CA LEU A 102 -4.12 10.16 14.97
C LEU A 102 -3.82 10.62 16.40
N PRO A 103 -3.27 9.76 17.27
CA PRO A 103 -2.88 10.15 18.63
C PRO A 103 -1.87 11.31 18.70
N TRP A 104 -1.17 11.58 17.61
CA TRP A 104 -0.13 12.60 17.48
C TRP A 104 -0.48 13.73 16.49
N GLY A 105 -1.75 13.85 16.09
CA GLY A 105 -2.23 14.96 15.28
C GLY A 105 -3.07 14.54 14.07
N VAL A 106 -3.40 15.52 13.23
CA VAL A 106 -4.24 15.32 12.06
C VAL A 106 -3.39 15.03 10.83
N GLU A 107 -3.70 13.96 10.12
CA GLU A 107 -3.11 13.62 8.85
C GLU A 107 -4.14 13.74 7.72
N ARG A 108 -3.72 14.32 6.59
CA ARG A 108 -4.53 14.40 5.37
C ARG A 108 -3.88 13.60 4.25
N SER A 109 -4.70 12.93 3.44
CA SER A 109 -4.22 12.23 2.24
C SER A 109 -5.26 12.28 1.13
N GLU A 110 -4.78 12.14 -0.10
CA GLU A 110 -5.62 11.94 -1.29
C GLU A 110 -5.40 10.52 -1.82
N VAL A 111 -6.49 9.83 -2.13
CA VAL A 111 -6.50 8.41 -2.50
C VAL A 111 -7.13 8.25 -3.89
N VAL A 112 -6.41 7.55 -4.75
CA VAL A 112 -6.91 7.11 -6.06
C VAL A 112 -7.72 5.83 -5.87
N ILE A 113 -8.93 5.81 -6.42
CA ILE A 113 -9.85 4.67 -6.41
C ILE A 113 -10.01 4.10 -7.82
N ASP A 114 -10.26 2.79 -7.91
CA ASP A 114 -10.58 2.14 -9.18
C ASP A 114 -12.04 2.37 -9.61
N GLY A 115 -12.44 1.84 -10.77
CA GLY A 115 -13.82 1.92 -11.28
C GLY A 115 -14.87 1.24 -10.40
N ARG A 116 -14.46 0.48 -9.37
CA ARG A 116 -15.34 -0.13 -8.35
C ARG A 116 -15.33 0.65 -7.03
N GLY A 117 -14.60 1.76 -6.96
CA GLY A 117 -14.47 2.57 -5.76
C GLY A 117 -13.46 2.05 -4.73
N ARG A 118 -12.61 1.09 -5.10
CA ARG A 118 -11.61 0.52 -4.19
C ARG A 118 -10.35 1.38 -4.18
N PRO A 119 -9.77 1.70 -3.00
CA PRO A 119 -8.52 2.43 -2.93
C PRO A 119 -7.36 1.58 -3.46
N LEU A 120 -6.46 2.21 -4.22
CA LEU A 120 -5.26 1.58 -4.78
C LEU A 120 -3.99 2.21 -4.23
N TYR A 121 -3.89 3.53 -4.34
CA TYR A 121 -2.72 4.31 -3.94
C TYR A 121 -3.15 5.62 -3.30
N SER A 122 -2.32 6.14 -2.40
CA SER A 122 -2.54 7.46 -1.82
C SER A 122 -1.25 8.24 -1.68
N ILE A 123 -1.40 9.56 -1.57
CA ILE A 123 -0.33 10.47 -1.20
C ILE A 123 -0.73 11.29 0.02
N ASN A 124 0.22 11.49 0.93
CA ASN A 124 0.05 12.36 2.09
C ASN A 124 0.05 13.83 1.65
N ARG A 125 -0.83 14.63 2.25
CA ARG A 125 -1.03 16.05 1.95
C ARG A 125 -0.84 16.94 3.18
N SER A 126 -0.38 16.37 4.29
CA SER A 126 0.03 17.15 5.46
C SER A 126 1.35 17.90 5.16
N PRO A 127 1.50 19.14 5.63
CA PRO A 127 2.74 19.89 5.48
C PRO A 127 3.95 19.12 6.02
N GLY A 128 5.05 19.12 5.26
CA GLY A 128 6.29 18.43 5.65
C GLY A 128 6.21 16.91 5.62
N ALA A 129 5.23 16.30 4.96
CA ALA A 129 5.18 14.87 4.74
C ALA A 129 5.21 14.55 3.24
N VAL A 130 6.16 13.72 2.83
CA VAL A 130 6.25 13.17 1.48
C VAL A 130 6.13 11.66 1.62
N ILE A 131 4.89 11.17 1.67
CA ILE A 131 4.60 9.74 1.88
C ILE A 131 3.64 9.29 0.80
N SER A 132 4.01 8.22 0.10
CA SER A 132 3.11 7.48 -0.79
C SER A 132 2.64 6.22 -0.08
N SER A 133 1.48 5.69 -0.44
CA SER A 133 1.01 4.44 0.16
C SER A 133 0.26 3.57 -0.85
N ARG A 134 0.36 2.25 -0.63
CA ARG A 134 -0.37 1.22 -1.35
C ARG A 134 -1.48 0.66 -0.48
N TRP A 135 -2.62 0.38 -1.10
CA TRP A 135 -3.82 -0.12 -0.45
C TRP A 135 -4.16 -1.51 -0.94
N LEU A 136 -4.56 -2.38 -0.02
CA LEU A 136 -5.07 -3.70 -0.33
C LEU A 136 -6.40 -3.94 0.39
N PRO A 137 -7.46 -4.34 -0.33
CA PRO A 137 -8.69 -4.77 0.32
C PRO A 137 -8.44 -6.03 1.13
N MET A 138 -9.01 -6.04 2.34
CA MET A 138 -9.03 -7.18 3.25
C MET A 138 -10.43 -7.79 3.25
N ALA A 139 -10.50 -9.12 3.17
CA ALA A 139 -11.76 -9.83 3.32
C ALA A 139 -12.32 -9.71 4.74
N LYS A 140 -13.64 -9.85 4.84
CA LYS A 140 -14.33 -9.94 6.14
C LYS A 140 -13.89 -11.19 6.90
N GLY A 141 -13.85 -11.10 8.22
CA GLY A 141 -13.50 -12.20 9.11
C GLY A 141 -12.19 -11.97 9.85
N SER A 142 -11.88 -12.91 10.74
CA SER A 142 -10.67 -12.94 11.54
C SER A 142 -9.46 -13.35 10.70
N CYS A 143 -8.29 -12.83 11.06
CA CYS A 143 -7.04 -13.34 10.53
C CYS A 143 -6.59 -14.57 11.32
N ASN A 144 -5.96 -15.51 10.62
CA ASN A 144 -5.25 -16.64 11.22
C ASN A 144 -3.88 -16.73 10.52
N VAL A 145 -2.84 -17.04 11.28
CA VAL A 145 -1.49 -17.22 10.75
C VAL A 145 -1.38 -18.40 9.78
N ASP A 146 -2.21 -19.45 9.95
CA ASP A 146 -2.26 -20.56 8.99
C ASP A 146 -2.68 -20.13 7.59
N GLN A 147 -3.28 -18.94 7.45
CA GLN A 147 -3.64 -18.39 6.15
C GLN A 147 -2.41 -18.03 5.30
N LEU A 148 -1.23 -17.93 5.93
CA LEU A 148 0.06 -17.74 5.26
C LEU A 148 0.71 -19.06 4.82
N ASN A 149 0.20 -20.23 5.25
CA ASN A 149 0.81 -21.53 4.92
C ASN A 149 1.04 -21.69 3.42
N GLY A 150 2.27 -22.09 3.07
CA GLY A 150 2.69 -22.22 1.68
C GLY A 150 3.89 -21.34 1.35
N LEU A 151 4.06 -21.07 0.05
CA LEU A 151 5.13 -20.23 -0.47
C LEU A 151 4.69 -18.76 -0.47
N VAL A 152 5.57 -17.90 0.01
CA VAL A 152 5.38 -16.46 0.03
C VAL A 152 6.62 -15.79 -0.56
N LEU A 153 6.40 -14.81 -1.43
CA LEU A 153 7.46 -14.01 -2.05
C LEU A 153 7.38 -12.58 -1.55
N SER A 154 8.54 -12.03 -1.19
CA SER A 154 8.67 -10.67 -0.63
C SER A 154 9.45 -9.77 -1.56
N HIS A 155 9.00 -8.54 -1.69
CA HIS A 155 9.82 -7.45 -2.22
C HIS A 155 9.78 -6.28 -1.24
N GLN A 156 10.97 -5.83 -0.85
CA GLN A 156 11.18 -4.84 0.19
C GLN A 156 12.11 -3.75 -0.32
N THR A 157 11.80 -2.52 0.08
CA THR A 157 12.73 -1.40 -0.03
C THR A 157 12.77 -0.67 1.31
N GLY A 158 13.93 -0.17 1.66
CA GLY A 158 14.14 0.41 2.97
C GLY A 158 15.42 1.22 3.05
N LEU A 159 15.78 1.55 4.28
CA LEU A 159 16.97 2.31 4.60
C LEU A 159 17.64 1.70 5.84
N SER A 160 18.96 1.58 5.80
CA SER A 160 19.79 1.22 6.95
C SER A 160 20.51 2.45 7.48
N TRP A 161 20.69 2.57 8.79
CA TRP A 161 21.39 3.66 9.45
C TRP A 161 22.87 3.30 9.58
N GLN A 162 23.73 3.95 8.80
CA GLN A 162 25.16 3.71 8.75
C GLN A 162 25.92 5.04 8.73
N GLY A 163 26.98 5.15 9.53
CA GLY A 163 27.84 6.34 9.51
C GLY A 163 27.10 7.67 9.74
N ASN A 164 26.05 7.68 10.58
CA ASN A 164 25.15 8.80 10.82
C ASN A 164 24.28 9.24 9.63
N ALA A 165 24.07 8.36 8.66
CA ALA A 165 23.19 8.60 7.51
C ALA A 165 22.27 7.40 7.26
N TRP A 166 21.12 7.66 6.63
CA TRP A 166 20.27 6.61 6.08
C TRP A 166 20.76 6.25 4.69
N VAL A 167 21.12 4.98 4.49
CA VAL A 167 21.55 4.44 3.19
C VAL A 167 20.47 3.51 2.63
N PRO A 168 20.16 3.57 1.32
CA PRO A 168 19.18 2.69 0.71
C PRO A 168 19.56 1.22 0.86
N ASN A 169 18.55 0.41 1.17
CA ASN A 169 18.61 -1.04 1.09
C ASN A 169 17.42 -1.60 0.30
N ALA A 170 17.58 -2.80 -0.20
CA ALA A 170 16.52 -3.57 -0.83
C ALA A 170 16.69 -5.04 -0.47
N VAL A 171 15.56 -5.74 -0.32
CA VAL A 171 15.55 -7.16 -0.01
C VAL A 171 14.47 -7.85 -0.85
N VAL A 172 14.80 -9.01 -1.38
CA VAL A 172 13.84 -9.94 -1.97
C VAL A 172 13.94 -11.25 -1.19
N GLN A 173 12.80 -11.82 -0.82
CA GLN A 173 12.77 -13.07 -0.07
C GLN A 173 11.88 -14.12 -0.71
N ARG A 174 12.26 -15.36 -0.46
CA ARG A 174 11.42 -16.53 -0.68
C ARG A 174 11.22 -17.24 0.64
N GLU A 175 9.97 -17.35 1.07
CA GLU A 175 9.57 -17.84 2.39
C GLU A 175 8.66 -19.05 2.30
N GLN A 176 8.98 -20.08 3.09
CA GLN A 176 8.10 -21.20 3.33
C GLN A 176 7.44 -21.04 4.70
N TRP A 177 6.13 -20.90 4.70
CA TRP A 177 5.32 -20.74 5.91
C TRP A 177 4.63 -22.04 6.30
N ARG A 178 4.61 -22.33 7.60
CA ARG A 178 3.86 -23.43 8.21
C ARG A 178 3.47 -23.07 9.65
N SER A 179 2.17 -22.94 9.90
CA SER A 179 1.57 -22.72 11.21
C SER A 179 2.22 -21.60 12.01
N GLY A 180 2.47 -20.50 11.32
CA GLY A 180 3.09 -19.30 11.89
C GLY A 180 4.60 -19.34 12.06
N SER A 181 5.25 -20.45 11.74
CA SER A 181 6.70 -20.50 11.52
C SER A 181 7.05 -20.19 10.08
N VAL A 182 8.20 -19.57 9.89
CA VAL A 182 8.77 -19.26 8.58
C VAL A 182 10.21 -19.74 8.48
N GLU A 183 10.56 -20.29 7.33
CA GLU A 183 11.94 -20.51 6.90
C GLU A 183 12.13 -19.86 5.53
N GLY A 184 13.23 -19.15 5.34
CA GLY A 184 13.41 -18.36 4.13
C GLY A 184 14.86 -18.17 3.70
N ILE A 185 14.99 -17.58 2.52
CA ILE A 185 16.23 -17.05 1.98
C ILE A 185 15.99 -15.58 1.60
N ALA A 186 16.90 -14.71 2.03
CA ALA A 186 16.88 -13.29 1.71
C ALA A 186 18.05 -12.97 0.78
N LEU A 187 17.76 -12.28 -0.33
CA LEU A 187 18.72 -11.63 -1.19
C LEU A 187 18.67 -10.14 -0.85
N MET A 188 19.73 -9.58 -0.28
CA MET A 188 19.75 -8.20 0.17
C MET A 188 20.84 -7.40 -0.54
N SER A 189 20.58 -6.12 -0.74
CA SER A 189 21.57 -5.16 -1.23
C SER A 189 21.52 -3.92 -0.36
N THR A 190 22.66 -3.55 0.22
CA THR A 190 22.81 -2.29 0.97
C THR A 190 23.92 -1.48 0.34
N ASN A 191 23.60 -0.26 -0.11
CA ASN A 191 24.53 0.58 -0.85
C ASN A 191 25.21 -0.14 -2.03
N GLY A 192 24.47 -1.02 -2.72
CA GLY A 192 24.96 -1.80 -3.86
C GLY A 192 25.77 -3.07 -3.50
N MET A 193 26.10 -3.29 -2.23
CA MET A 193 26.77 -4.52 -1.78
C MET A 193 25.73 -5.60 -1.50
N GLY A 194 25.86 -6.73 -2.19
CA GLY A 194 24.94 -7.85 -2.12
C GLY A 194 25.30 -8.86 -1.02
N GLU A 195 24.30 -9.40 -0.36
CA GLU A 195 24.42 -10.48 0.61
C GLU A 195 23.26 -11.47 0.46
N THR A 196 23.49 -12.72 0.84
CA THR A 196 22.47 -13.77 0.84
C THR A 196 22.52 -14.53 2.15
N ALA A 197 21.39 -14.59 2.84
CA ALA A 197 21.28 -15.26 4.12
C ALA A 197 20.04 -16.16 4.18
N ARG A 198 20.17 -17.31 4.81
CA ARG A 198 19.03 -18.12 5.23
C ARG A 198 18.53 -17.60 6.56
N TYR A 199 17.24 -17.70 6.82
CA TYR A 199 16.67 -17.29 8.11
C TYR A 199 15.50 -18.18 8.50
N SER A 200 15.15 -18.13 9.77
CA SER A 200 13.96 -18.76 10.33
C SER A 200 13.30 -17.84 11.34
N GLY A 201 12.01 -18.01 11.57
CA GLY A 201 11.27 -17.13 12.46
C GLY A 201 9.86 -17.59 12.78
N SER A 202 9.13 -16.73 13.45
CA SER A 202 7.72 -16.96 13.77
C SER A 202 6.92 -15.67 13.87
N LEU A 203 5.67 -15.73 13.40
CA LEU A 203 4.66 -14.69 13.53
C LEU A 203 3.65 -15.07 14.61
N LYS A 204 3.51 -14.21 15.61
CA LYS A 204 2.46 -14.28 16.62
C LYS A 204 1.45 -13.17 16.42
N LEU A 205 0.19 -13.50 16.16
CA LEU A 205 -0.89 -12.53 16.05
C LEU A 205 -1.35 -12.05 17.43
N ASP A 206 -1.76 -10.79 17.48
CA ASP A 206 -2.46 -10.26 18.65
C ASP A 206 -3.87 -10.88 18.73
N PRO A 207 -4.41 -11.11 19.94
CA PRO A 207 -5.72 -11.74 20.09
C PRO A 207 -6.83 -11.04 19.28
N GLY A 208 -7.52 -11.80 18.42
CA GLY A 208 -8.64 -11.30 17.61
C GLY A 208 -8.26 -10.27 16.54
N SER A 209 -6.97 -10.15 16.21
CA SER A 209 -6.44 -9.12 15.32
C SER A 209 -5.77 -9.71 14.08
N CYS A 210 -5.60 -8.86 13.06
CA CYS A 210 -4.74 -9.14 11.91
C CYS A 210 -3.31 -8.66 12.10
N TRP A 211 -3.06 -7.94 13.19
CA TRP A 211 -1.74 -7.51 13.56
C TRP A 211 -1.00 -8.58 14.33
N GLY A 212 0.32 -8.61 14.20
CA GLY A 212 1.19 -9.50 14.96
C GLY A 212 2.63 -9.01 15.05
N ALA A 213 3.43 -9.76 15.79
CA ALA A 213 4.88 -9.58 15.86
C ALA A 213 5.57 -10.74 15.15
N LEU A 214 6.43 -10.41 14.19
CA LEU A 214 7.29 -11.38 13.50
C LEU A 214 8.70 -11.21 14.05
N GLN A 215 9.29 -12.32 14.47
CA GLN A 215 10.68 -12.40 14.92
C GLN A 215 11.41 -13.39 14.03
N GLU A 216 12.55 -12.97 13.49
CA GLU A 216 13.38 -13.78 12.60
C GLU A 216 14.83 -13.77 13.07
N ARG A 217 15.56 -14.82 12.72
CA ARG A 217 16.99 -14.92 12.93
C ARG A 217 17.65 -15.53 11.70
N ASP A 218 18.68 -14.87 11.20
CA ASP A 218 19.43 -15.36 10.05
C ASP A 218 20.56 -16.31 10.44
N SER A 219 21.18 -16.90 9.41
CA SER A 219 22.33 -17.79 9.53
C SER A 219 23.61 -17.12 10.04
N LEU A 220 23.66 -15.79 10.09
CA LEU A 220 24.76 -15.00 10.63
C LEU A 220 24.54 -14.66 12.11
N GLY A 221 23.39 -15.06 12.65
CA GLY A 221 23.01 -14.85 14.04
C GLY A 221 22.34 -13.51 14.32
N VAL A 222 22.09 -12.69 13.29
CA VAL A 222 21.37 -11.42 13.40
C VAL A 222 19.89 -11.71 13.62
N SER A 223 19.30 -11.01 14.59
CA SER A 223 17.87 -11.10 14.89
C SER A 223 17.15 -9.88 14.36
N TYR A 224 15.97 -10.09 13.79
CA TYR A 224 15.14 -9.06 13.20
C TYR A 224 13.75 -9.08 13.82
N SER A 225 13.22 -7.89 14.08
CA SER A 225 11.92 -7.72 14.73
C SER A 225 11.03 -6.87 13.86
N TYR A 226 9.81 -7.35 13.60
CA TYR A 226 8.86 -6.68 12.73
C TYR A 226 7.47 -6.56 13.37
N ARG A 227 6.79 -5.47 13.04
CA ARG A 227 5.34 -5.35 13.23
C ARG A 227 4.67 -5.75 11.93
N ALA A 228 3.82 -6.77 11.95
CA ALA A 228 3.19 -7.33 10.77
C ALA A 228 1.67 -7.10 10.78
N LEU A 229 1.08 -6.97 9.58
CA LEU A 229 -0.35 -6.90 9.32
C LEU A 229 -0.71 -7.94 8.24
N VAL A 230 -1.36 -9.02 8.65
CA VAL A 230 -1.82 -10.08 7.73
C VAL A 230 -2.97 -9.57 6.88
N VAL A 231 -2.81 -9.64 5.56
CA VAL A 231 -3.80 -9.18 4.59
C VAL A 231 -4.73 -10.34 4.24
N ASN A 232 -5.82 -10.45 5.00
CA ASN A 232 -6.82 -11.50 4.80
C ASN A 232 -7.41 -11.47 3.38
N GLY A 233 -7.38 -12.62 2.69
CA GLY A 233 -8.01 -12.80 1.39
C GLY A 233 -9.37 -13.49 1.49
N HIS A 234 -10.01 -13.73 0.35
CA HIS A 234 -11.32 -14.38 0.34
C HIS A 234 -11.23 -15.83 0.86
N LYS A 235 -12.31 -16.34 1.49
CA LYS A 235 -12.35 -17.61 2.24
C LYS A 235 -11.70 -18.82 1.54
N GLN A 236 -11.71 -18.88 0.21
CA GLN A 236 -11.14 -19.97 -0.58
C GLN A 236 -9.65 -19.79 -0.92
N ALA A 237 -9.13 -18.57 -0.85
CA ALA A 237 -7.76 -18.24 -1.25
C ALA A 237 -6.79 -18.07 -0.05
N GLY A 238 -7.29 -18.08 1.19
CA GLY A 238 -6.47 -17.79 2.38
C GLY A 238 -6.04 -16.33 2.44
N ALA A 239 -4.91 -16.03 3.09
CA ALA A 239 -4.36 -14.68 3.14
C ALA A 239 -3.70 -14.37 1.80
N ARG A 240 -3.73 -13.10 1.41
CA ARG A 240 -3.02 -12.60 0.22
C ARG A 240 -1.51 -12.46 0.49
N GLY A 241 -1.14 -12.52 1.77
CA GLY A 241 0.19 -12.27 2.31
C GLY A 241 0.12 -11.33 3.50
N TYR A 242 1.16 -10.56 3.76
CA TYR A 242 1.20 -9.59 4.87
C TYR A 242 2.07 -8.37 4.53
N PHE A 243 1.74 -7.25 5.15
CA PHE A 243 2.67 -6.13 5.25
C PHE A 243 3.46 -6.24 6.54
N TYR A 244 4.68 -5.70 6.56
CA TYR A 244 5.40 -5.52 7.81
C TYR A 244 6.22 -4.22 7.78
N VAL A 245 6.56 -3.72 8.97
CA VAL A 245 7.53 -2.65 9.19
C VAL A 245 8.56 -3.13 10.19
N GLN A 246 9.83 -2.93 9.88
CA GLN A 246 10.95 -3.31 10.73
C GLN A 246 11.03 -2.41 11.97
N ARG A 247 11.29 -3.03 13.12
CA ARG A 247 11.32 -2.41 14.44
C ARG A 247 12.74 -2.20 14.94
N ASP A 248 13.73 -2.76 14.27
CA ASP A 248 15.15 -2.54 14.60
C ASP A 248 15.50 -1.05 14.42
N PRO A 249 16.09 -0.37 15.41
CA PRO A 249 16.31 1.08 15.34
C PRO A 249 17.15 1.54 14.16
N ASN A 250 18.02 0.67 13.64
CA ASN A 250 18.95 1.01 12.57
C ASN A 250 18.46 0.58 11.19
N ASP A 251 17.31 -0.07 11.09
CA ASP A 251 16.78 -0.53 9.81
C ASP A 251 15.32 -0.13 9.69
N LEU A 252 15.02 0.62 8.64
CA LEU A 252 13.69 1.09 8.30
C LEU A 252 13.27 0.43 7.00
N THR A 253 12.80 -0.79 7.12
CA THR A 253 12.31 -1.57 5.99
C THR A 253 10.82 -1.77 6.10
N VAL A 254 10.15 -1.71 4.95
CA VAL A 254 8.73 -1.97 4.82
C VAL A 254 8.54 -2.79 3.56
N GLY A 255 7.75 -3.84 3.68
CA GLY A 255 7.62 -4.80 2.61
C GLY A 255 6.20 -5.29 2.48
N TRP A 256 5.92 -5.72 1.25
CA TRP A 256 4.72 -6.44 0.90
C TRP A 256 5.11 -7.84 0.48
N LEU A 257 4.53 -8.81 1.16
CA LEU A 257 4.66 -10.20 0.81
C LEU A 257 3.40 -10.68 0.14
N VAL A 258 3.57 -11.38 -0.97
CA VAL A 258 2.49 -11.99 -1.74
C VAL A 258 2.59 -13.49 -1.60
N ARG A 259 1.45 -14.12 -1.29
CA ARG A 259 1.33 -15.57 -1.42
C ARG A 259 1.24 -15.96 -2.90
N ASP A 260 2.10 -16.89 -3.31
CA ASP A 260 2.08 -17.50 -4.64
C ASP A 260 0.95 -18.55 -4.74
#